data_AF-A0A7S3UYW2-F1
#
_entry.id   AF-A0A7S3UYW2-F1
#
_cell.length_a   1.000
_cell.length_b   1.000
_cell.length_c   1.000
_cell.angle_alpha   90.00
_cell.angle_beta   90.00
_cell.angle_gamma   90.00
#
_symmetry.space_group_name_H-M   'P 1'
#
loop_
_entity.id
_entity.type
_entity.pdbx_description
1 polymer ?
#
loop_
_entity_poly.entity_id
_entity_poly.type
_entity_poly.pdbx_seq_one_letter_code
_entity_poly.pdbx_strand_id
1 'polypeptide(L)'
;PTSVLTGILGLPLGEMLLGSLPHFVIVVPNTVSGGFLSVGTENLPDYMQGVGAVLLSVSLLIQVVATVLFLQAIASFELKNKALLQELPKDEEVEEYDAKQKWVRQRRAHARQWRNLSHSFQVGHVIAVSVMVFSTLSFMFLSSLVFAEFSIEDEVNEENLEGFIKPYFGYVNIALFALATVYTFYFTRVTSLKADDEEINGSILNLDVGDIEAQSLTTTLSKKSNYNSDQTKEMSPEEAKNQL
;
A
#
# COMPACT_ATOMS: atom_id res chain seq x y z
N PRO A 1 21.63 -2.02 9.95
CA PRO A 1 20.44 -1.12 10.08
C PRO A 1 19.92 -0.99 11.52
N THR A 2 19.70 -2.10 12.24
CA THR A 2 19.17 -2.12 13.61
C THR A 2 20.03 -1.34 14.59
N SER A 3 21.36 -1.46 14.51
CA SER A 3 22.31 -0.72 15.36
C SER A 3 22.25 0.80 15.20
N VAL A 4 21.98 1.29 13.98
CA VAL A 4 21.86 2.73 13.67
C VAL A 4 20.55 3.27 14.23
N LEU A 5 19.44 2.54 14.03
CA LEU A 5 18.12 2.92 14.53
C LEU A 5 18.09 2.97 16.07
N THR A 6 18.72 1.99 16.74
CA THR A 6 18.82 1.99 18.21
C THR A 6 19.65 3.15 18.74
N GLY A 7 20.68 3.58 17.99
CA GLY A 7 21.50 4.74 18.35
C GLY A 7 20.72 6.06 18.29
N ILE A 8 19.84 6.22 17.29
CA ILE A 8 19.01 7.43 17.14
C ILE A 8 17.90 7.48 18.19
N LEU A 9 17.28 6.34 18.49
CA LEU A 9 16.17 6.25 19.45
C LEU A 9 16.61 6.16 20.92
N GLY A 10 17.91 6.01 21.19
CA GLY A 10 18.44 5.87 22.56
C GLY A 10 18.01 4.59 23.27
N LEU A 11 17.72 3.52 22.53
CA LEU A 11 17.21 2.25 23.07
C LEU A 11 18.35 1.24 23.28
N PRO A 12 18.29 0.39 24.33
CA PRO A 12 19.32 -0.59 24.60
C PRO A 12 19.43 -1.63 23.48
N LEU A 13 20.62 -1.71 22.84
CA LEU A 13 20.88 -2.59 21.71
C LEU A 13 20.58 -4.07 22.02
N GLY A 14 20.88 -4.51 23.25
CA GLY A 14 20.69 -5.90 23.67
C GLY A 14 19.23 -6.35 23.61
N GLU A 15 18.30 -5.53 24.12
CA GLU A 15 16.87 -5.85 24.11
C GLU A 15 16.31 -5.87 22.68
N MET A 16 16.78 -4.96 21.84
CA MET A 16 16.41 -4.91 20.42
C MET A 16 16.98 -6.09 19.63
N LEU A 17 18.19 -6.54 19.94
CA LEU A 17 18.77 -7.73 19.34
C LEU A 17 18.00 -8.98 19.79
N LEU A 18 17.64 -9.07 21.07
CA LEU A 18 16.86 -10.18 21.62
C LEU A 18 15.45 -10.21 21.00
N GLY A 19 14.83 -9.04 20.79
CA GLY A 19 13.54 -8.90 20.12
C GLY A 19 13.58 -9.30 18.64
N SER A 20 14.74 -9.20 18.00
CA SER A 20 14.94 -9.68 16.62
C SER A 20 15.37 -11.16 16.54
N LEU A 21 15.63 -11.84 17.66
CA LEU A 21 15.99 -13.26 17.70
C LEU A 21 15.00 -14.17 16.94
N PRO A 22 13.65 -13.98 17.03
CA PRO A 22 12.71 -14.79 16.25
C PRO A 22 12.90 -14.67 14.73
N HIS A 23 13.44 -13.55 14.24
CA HIS A 23 13.73 -13.38 12.82
C HIS A 23 14.84 -14.31 12.34
N PHE A 24 15.79 -14.69 13.20
CA PHE A 24 16.84 -15.65 12.83
C PHE A 24 16.26 -17.02 12.46
N VAL A 25 15.17 -17.44 13.12
CA VAL A 25 14.48 -18.69 12.80
C VAL A 25 13.93 -18.70 11.38
N ILE A 26 13.58 -17.51 10.85
CA ILE A 26 13.09 -17.35 9.48
C ILE A 26 14.25 -17.16 8.50
N VAL A 27 15.26 -16.37 8.85
CA VAL A 27 16.36 -16.02 7.94
C VAL A 27 17.32 -17.18 7.72
N VAL A 28 17.70 -17.91 8.76
CA VAL A 28 18.73 -18.97 8.67
C VAL A 28 18.33 -20.07 7.68
N PRO A 29 17.11 -20.65 7.72
CA PRO A 29 16.69 -21.65 6.73
C PRO A 29 16.73 -21.12 5.29
N ASN A 30 16.36 -19.85 5.06
CA ASN A 30 16.41 -19.23 3.75
C ASN A 30 17.85 -19.05 3.25
N THR A 31 18.77 -18.59 4.11
CA THR A 31 20.17 -18.42 3.73
C THR A 31 20.86 -19.76 3.49
N VAL A 32 20.55 -20.77 4.32
CA VAL A 32 21.07 -22.13 4.14
C VAL A 32 20.52 -22.75 2.86
N SER A 33 19.22 -22.59 2.58
CA SER A 33 18.61 -23.03 1.33
C SER A 33 19.26 -22.36 0.12
N GLY A 34 19.54 -21.06 0.19
CA GLY A 34 20.26 -20.34 -0.87
C GLY A 34 21.67 -20.90 -1.07
N GLY A 35 22.38 -21.22 0.01
CA GLY A 35 23.70 -21.87 -0.05
C GLY A 35 23.66 -23.25 -0.71
N PHE A 36 22.65 -24.08 -0.40
CA PHE A 36 22.48 -25.37 -1.07
C PHE A 36 22.16 -25.23 -2.55
N LEU A 37 21.41 -24.20 -2.94
CA LEU A 37 21.14 -23.89 -4.33
C LEU A 37 22.38 -23.35 -5.05
N SER A 38 23.28 -22.64 -4.34
CA SER A 38 24.47 -22.07 -4.95
C SER A 38 25.61 -23.06 -5.19
N VAL A 39 25.69 -24.15 -4.42
CA VAL A 39 26.73 -25.19 -4.61
C VAL A 39 26.49 -26.02 -5.88
N GLY A 40 25.29 -25.94 -6.47
CA GLY A 40 24.90 -26.76 -7.62
C GLY A 40 24.60 -28.20 -7.20
N THR A 41 23.64 -28.83 -7.88
CA THR A 41 23.26 -30.22 -7.59
C THR A 41 24.36 -31.23 -7.93
N GLU A 42 25.28 -30.87 -8.83
CA GLU A 42 26.34 -31.73 -9.33
C GLU A 42 27.48 -31.95 -8.33
N ASN A 43 27.74 -30.96 -7.47
CA ASN A 43 28.79 -31.04 -6.44
C ASN A 43 28.31 -31.67 -5.13
N LEU A 44 27.00 -31.98 -5.02
CA LEU A 44 26.39 -32.54 -3.83
C LEU A 44 26.23 -34.07 -3.99
N PRO A 45 26.45 -34.85 -2.91
CA PRO A 45 26.09 -36.27 -2.90
C PRO A 45 24.64 -36.49 -3.31
N ASP A 46 24.33 -37.59 -4.01
CA ASP A 46 22.98 -37.89 -4.53
C ASP A 46 21.87 -37.78 -3.48
N TYR A 47 22.15 -38.14 -2.22
CA TYR A 47 21.17 -38.05 -1.13
C TYR A 47 20.88 -36.60 -0.66
N MET A 48 21.74 -35.64 -1.01
CA MET A 48 21.55 -34.21 -0.74
C MET A 48 20.89 -33.48 -1.91
N GLN A 49 20.85 -34.08 -3.10
CA GLN A 49 20.11 -33.55 -4.25
C GLN A 49 18.61 -33.55 -3.91
N GLY A 50 18.06 -32.36 -3.63
CA GLY A 50 16.68 -32.17 -3.20
C GLY A 50 16.50 -31.65 -1.77
N VAL A 51 17.53 -31.72 -0.91
CA VAL A 51 17.48 -31.12 0.43
C VAL A 51 17.29 -29.61 0.32
N GLY A 52 17.93 -28.95 -0.64
CA GLY A 52 17.74 -27.53 -0.92
C GLY A 52 16.28 -27.19 -1.26
N ALA A 53 15.62 -27.99 -2.11
CA ALA A 53 14.22 -27.77 -2.48
C ALA A 53 13.26 -27.97 -1.29
N VAL A 54 13.52 -28.98 -0.45
CA VAL A 54 12.76 -29.22 0.78
C VAL A 54 12.95 -28.07 1.77
N LEU A 55 14.19 -27.62 2.00
CA LEU A 55 14.49 -26.49 2.88
C LEU A 55 13.84 -25.19 2.38
N LEU A 56 13.85 -24.95 1.08
CA LEU A 56 13.16 -23.81 0.46
C LEU A 56 11.65 -23.88 0.72
N SER A 57 11.03 -25.05 0.51
CA SER A 57 9.59 -25.25 0.72
C SER A 57 9.20 -25.05 2.19
N VAL A 58 10.00 -25.57 3.11
CA VAL A 58 9.80 -25.39 4.55
C VAL A 58 9.97 -23.90 4.93
N SER A 59 10.98 -23.23 4.38
CA SER A 59 11.22 -21.82 4.64
C SER A 59 10.05 -20.94 4.16
N LEU A 60 9.51 -21.24 2.98
CA LEU A 60 8.33 -20.56 2.45
C LEU A 60 7.11 -20.77 3.36
N LEU A 61 6.88 -21.99 3.84
CA LEU A 61 5.78 -22.28 4.76
C LEU A 61 5.93 -21.50 6.08
N ILE A 62 7.14 -21.48 6.65
CA ILE A 62 7.44 -20.72 7.87
C ILE A 62 7.18 -19.23 7.64
N GLN A 63 7.62 -18.67 6.51
CA GLN A 63 7.38 -17.26 6.17
C GLN A 63 5.88 -16.93 6.08
N VAL A 64 5.09 -17.79 5.43
CA VAL A 64 3.63 -17.61 5.31
C VAL A 64 2.99 -17.62 6.69
N VAL A 65 3.30 -18.61 7.52
CA VAL A 65 2.75 -18.73 8.89
C VAL A 65 3.16 -17.53 9.75
N ALA A 66 4.45 -17.16 9.72
CA ALA A 66 4.95 -16.02 10.49
C ALA A 66 4.26 -14.71 10.08
N THR A 67 4.03 -14.50 8.78
CA THR A 67 3.33 -13.32 8.26
C THR A 67 1.89 -13.27 8.76
N VAL A 68 1.17 -14.40 8.76
CA VAL A 68 -0.21 -14.49 9.26
C VAL A 68 -0.27 -14.20 10.76
N LEU A 69 0.62 -14.83 11.55
CA LEU A 69 0.69 -14.61 13.00
C LEU A 69 1.03 -13.15 13.33
N PHE A 70 1.92 -12.53 12.56
CA PHE A 70 2.29 -11.13 12.72
C PHE A 70 1.11 -10.20 12.45
N LEU A 71 0.38 -10.39 11.34
CA LEU A 71 -0.83 -9.62 11.03
C LEU A 71 -1.90 -9.80 12.11
N GLN A 72 -2.09 -11.02 12.60
CA GLN A 72 -3.02 -11.31 13.68
C GLN A 72 -2.62 -10.60 14.99
N ALA A 73 -1.33 -10.59 15.32
CA ALA A 73 -0.82 -9.92 16.51
C ALA A 73 -1.02 -8.40 16.43
N ILE A 74 -0.76 -7.78 15.27
CA ILE A 74 -1.04 -6.36 15.02
C ILE A 74 -2.53 -6.07 15.18
N ALA A 75 -3.39 -6.82 14.50
CA ALA A 75 -4.83 -6.61 14.56
C ALA A 75 -5.37 -6.78 15.99
N SER A 76 -4.87 -7.79 16.72
CA SER A 76 -5.25 -8.03 18.11
C SER A 76 -4.77 -6.91 19.04
N PHE A 77 -3.57 -6.38 18.80
CA PHE A 77 -3.02 -5.26 19.55
C PHE A 77 -3.81 -3.97 19.29
N GLU A 78 -4.13 -3.68 18.03
CA GLU A 78 -4.97 -2.54 17.64
C GLU A 78 -6.34 -2.61 18.30
N LEU A 79 -7.01 -3.77 18.27
CA LEU A 79 -8.31 -3.95 18.89
C LEU A 79 -8.28 -3.79 20.42
N LYS A 80 -7.28 -4.36 21.09
CA LYS A 80 -7.14 -4.27 22.56
C LYS A 80 -6.81 -2.85 23.02
N ASN A 81 -6.00 -2.13 22.26
CA ASN A 81 -5.51 -0.81 22.63
C ASN A 81 -6.22 0.32 21.90
N LYS A 82 -7.35 0.06 21.23
CA LYS A 82 -8.08 1.05 20.45
C LYS A 82 -8.44 2.30 21.26
N ALA A 83 -8.83 2.15 22.52
CA ALA A 83 -9.16 3.27 23.40
C ALA A 83 -7.91 4.13 23.69
N LEU A 84 -6.79 3.50 24.07
CA LEU A 84 -5.52 4.19 24.30
C LEU A 84 -5.01 4.91 23.04
N LEU A 85 -5.14 4.26 21.88
CA LEU A 85 -4.75 4.84 20.59
C LEU A 85 -5.64 6.03 20.19
N GLN A 86 -6.90 6.07 20.64
CA GLN A 86 -7.82 7.19 20.41
C GLN A 86 -7.60 8.36 21.38
N GLU A 87 -7.01 8.10 22.55
CA GLU A 87 -6.67 9.12 23.55
C GLU A 87 -5.36 9.86 23.23
N LEU A 88 -4.48 9.27 22.40
CA LEU A 88 -3.27 9.95 21.96
C LEU A 88 -3.64 11.27 21.24
N PRO A 89 -3.03 12.41 21.61
CA PRO A 89 -3.28 13.67 20.94
C PRO A 89 -2.94 13.52 19.46
N LYS A 90 -3.93 13.77 18.61
CA LYS A 90 -3.73 13.73 17.17
C LYS A 90 -2.90 14.93 16.75
N ASP A 91 -1.90 14.68 15.92
CA ASP A 91 -1.19 15.73 15.22
C ASP A 91 -2.14 16.32 14.16
N GLU A 92 -2.44 17.61 14.27
CA GLU A 92 -3.38 18.32 13.40
C GLU A 92 -2.94 18.24 11.93
N GLU A 93 -1.63 18.31 11.65
CA GLU A 93 -1.08 18.19 10.30
C GLU A 93 -1.35 16.80 9.71
N VAL A 94 -1.20 15.75 10.54
CA VAL A 94 -1.45 14.37 10.12
C VAL A 94 -2.94 14.11 9.94
N GLU A 95 -3.79 14.66 10.81
CA GLU A 95 -5.24 14.50 10.70
C GLU A 95 -5.81 15.18 9.44
N GLU A 96 -5.33 16.39 9.11
CA GLU A 96 -5.70 17.06 7.86
C GLU A 96 -5.24 16.26 6.63
N TYR A 97 -4.00 15.78 6.64
CA TYR A 97 -3.48 14.94 5.57
C TYR A 97 -4.29 13.64 5.41
N ASP A 98 -4.61 12.97 6.52
CA ASP A 98 -5.40 11.74 6.54
C ASP A 98 -6.84 11.97 6.09
N ALA A 99 -7.46 13.08 6.50
CA ALA A 99 -8.79 13.46 6.04
C ALA A 99 -8.80 13.66 4.52
N LYS A 100 -7.82 14.39 3.99
CA LYS A 100 -7.63 14.59 2.54
C LYS A 100 -7.39 13.28 1.81
N GLN A 101 -6.50 12.42 2.31
CA GLN A 101 -6.21 11.12 1.72
C GLN A 101 -7.41 10.17 1.78
N LYS A 102 -8.16 10.16 2.89
CA LYS A 102 -9.36 9.34 3.06
C LYS A 102 -10.42 9.75 2.06
N TRP A 103 -10.62 11.05 1.88
CA TRP A 103 -11.54 11.59 0.90
C TRP A 103 -11.14 11.22 -0.54
N VAL A 104 -9.88 11.43 -0.94
CA VAL A 104 -9.36 11.02 -2.26
C VAL A 104 -9.50 9.50 -2.46
N ARG A 105 -9.19 8.70 -1.43
CA ARG A 105 -9.33 7.24 -1.47
C ARG A 105 -10.77 6.80 -1.68
N GLN A 106 -11.73 7.38 -0.95
CA GLN A 106 -13.15 7.06 -1.10
C GLN A 106 -13.68 7.39 -2.49
N ARG A 107 -13.30 8.54 -3.05
CA ARG A 107 -13.69 8.92 -4.42
C ARG A 107 -13.09 8.02 -5.48
N ARG A 108 -11.79 7.74 -5.39
CA ARG A 108 -11.14 6.79 -6.31
C ARG A 108 -11.72 5.40 -6.18
N ALA A 109 -12.06 4.96 -4.96
CA ALA A 109 -12.75 3.70 -4.75
C ALA A 109 -14.13 3.69 -5.42
N HIS A 110 -14.90 4.77 -5.30
CA HIS A 110 -16.19 4.93 -5.97
C HIS A 110 -16.05 4.90 -7.51
N ALA A 111 -15.13 5.67 -8.09
CA ALA A 111 -14.87 5.70 -9.53
C ALA A 111 -14.36 4.35 -10.07
N ARG A 112 -13.69 3.55 -9.23
CA ARG A 112 -13.21 2.20 -9.56
C ARG A 112 -14.22 1.09 -9.31
N GLN A 113 -15.41 1.40 -8.79
CA GLN A 113 -16.45 0.38 -8.61
C GLN A 113 -16.83 -0.20 -9.97
N TRP A 114 -16.92 -1.53 -10.06
CA TRP A 114 -17.22 -2.23 -11.31
C TRP A 114 -18.44 -1.65 -12.04
N ARG A 115 -19.48 -1.31 -11.29
CA ARG A 115 -20.74 -0.74 -11.79
C ARG A 115 -20.60 0.62 -12.49
N ASN A 116 -19.59 1.41 -12.13
CA ASN A 116 -19.34 2.73 -12.68
C ASN A 116 -18.41 2.70 -13.90
N LEU A 117 -17.77 1.55 -14.17
CA LEU A 117 -16.94 1.36 -15.35
C LEU A 117 -17.77 0.94 -16.55
N SER A 118 -17.42 1.45 -17.74
CA SER A 118 -18.01 0.93 -18.97
C SER A 118 -17.56 -0.51 -19.22
N HIS A 119 -18.41 -1.29 -19.87
CA HIS A 119 -18.14 -2.70 -20.15
C HIS A 119 -16.82 -2.93 -20.92
N SER A 120 -16.45 -2.02 -21.82
CA SER A 120 -15.17 -2.10 -22.54
C SER A 120 -13.97 -2.00 -21.60
N PHE A 121 -14.03 -1.11 -20.60
CA PHE A 121 -12.97 -0.98 -19.59
C PHE A 121 -12.93 -2.18 -18.63
N GLN A 122 -14.10 -2.71 -18.26
CA GLN A 122 -14.18 -3.93 -17.44
C GLN A 122 -13.51 -5.11 -18.15
N VAL A 123 -13.92 -5.42 -19.38
CA VAL A 123 -13.39 -6.55 -20.17
C VAL A 123 -11.90 -6.36 -20.44
N GLY A 124 -11.48 -5.16 -20.85
CA GLY A 124 -10.07 -4.87 -21.09
C GLY A 124 -9.20 -5.04 -19.84
N HIS A 125 -9.71 -4.64 -18.67
CA HIS A 125 -9.00 -4.84 -17.40
C HIS A 125 -8.91 -6.31 -17.00
N VAL A 126 -9.98 -7.10 -17.16
CA VAL A 126 -9.93 -8.56 -16.92
C VAL A 126 -8.89 -9.21 -17.82
N ILE A 127 -8.86 -8.86 -19.12
CA ILE A 127 -7.89 -9.39 -20.07
C ILE A 127 -6.47 -9.02 -19.66
N ALA A 128 -6.21 -7.74 -19.33
CA ALA A 128 -4.89 -7.29 -18.92
C ALA A 128 -4.39 -7.99 -17.64
N VAL A 129 -5.23 -8.12 -16.62
CA VAL A 129 -4.88 -8.84 -15.38
C VAL A 129 -4.65 -10.32 -15.67
N SER A 130 -5.46 -10.94 -16.53
CA SER A 130 -5.29 -12.35 -16.91
C SER A 130 -3.97 -12.58 -17.66
N VAL A 131 -3.62 -11.69 -18.59
CA VAL A 131 -2.33 -11.72 -19.31
C VAL A 131 -1.16 -11.51 -18.35
N MET A 132 -1.28 -10.58 -17.40
CA MET A 132 -0.25 -10.34 -16.39
C MET A 132 -0.04 -11.58 -15.50
N VAL A 133 -1.12 -12.18 -14.99
CA VAL A 133 -1.06 -13.42 -14.20
C VAL A 133 -0.46 -14.55 -15.02
N PHE A 134 -0.94 -14.76 -16.25
CA PHE A 134 -0.39 -15.78 -17.15
C PHE A 134 1.11 -15.60 -17.41
N SER A 135 1.55 -14.36 -17.61
CA SER A 135 2.95 -14.01 -17.80
C SER A 135 3.80 -14.33 -16.56
N THR A 136 3.32 -13.94 -15.37
CA THR A 136 3.97 -14.26 -14.09
C THR A 136 4.05 -15.77 -13.85
N LEU A 137 2.97 -16.51 -14.10
CA LEU A 137 2.97 -17.97 -13.98
C LEU A 137 3.89 -18.62 -15.01
N SER A 138 4.02 -18.05 -16.21
CA SER A 138 4.96 -18.52 -17.23
C SER A 138 6.42 -18.29 -16.79
N PHE A 139 6.75 -17.17 -16.15
CA PHE A 139 8.07 -16.99 -15.55
C PHE A 139 8.35 -18.00 -14.43
N MET A 140 7.33 -18.36 -13.65
CA MET A 140 7.47 -19.28 -12.52
C MET A 140 7.57 -20.75 -12.95
N PHE A 141 6.69 -21.21 -13.84
CA PHE A 141 6.57 -22.63 -14.21
C PHE A 141 7.23 -22.99 -15.54
N LEU A 142 7.45 -22.01 -16.41
CA LEU A 142 8.06 -22.18 -17.73
C LEU A 142 9.37 -21.40 -17.82
N SER A 143 10.09 -21.26 -16.69
CA SER A 143 11.37 -20.54 -16.63
C SER A 143 12.37 -21.07 -17.65
N SER A 144 12.41 -22.39 -17.86
CA SER A 144 13.26 -23.03 -18.87
C SER A 144 12.89 -22.70 -20.33
N LEU A 145 11.67 -22.22 -20.60
CA LEU A 145 11.27 -21.73 -21.93
C LEU A 145 11.55 -20.24 -22.11
N VAL A 146 11.56 -19.47 -21.02
CA VAL A 146 11.78 -18.02 -21.03
C VAL A 146 13.29 -17.71 -21.00
N PHE A 147 14.01 -18.36 -20.10
CA PHE A 147 15.41 -18.08 -19.80
C PHE A 147 16.30 -19.23 -20.30
N ALA A 148 17.50 -18.89 -20.74
CA ALA A 148 18.57 -19.86 -20.88
C ALA A 148 18.95 -20.39 -19.49
N GLU A 149 19.41 -21.64 -19.42
CA GLU A 149 20.02 -22.15 -18.20
C GLU A 149 21.27 -21.32 -17.93
N PHE A 150 21.33 -20.71 -16.74
CA PHE A 150 22.47 -19.92 -16.29
C PHE A 150 22.93 -20.53 -14.97
N SER A 151 24.17 -21.01 -14.95
CA SER A 151 24.82 -21.48 -13.73
C SER A 151 25.55 -20.31 -13.06
N ILE A 152 25.63 -20.35 -11.73
CA ILE A 152 26.40 -19.34 -10.97
C ILE A 152 27.91 -19.45 -11.29
N GLU A 153 28.35 -20.60 -11.79
CA GLU A 153 29.71 -20.85 -12.21
C GLU A 153 30.04 -20.26 -13.59
N ASP A 154 29.03 -19.84 -14.37
CA ASP A 154 29.25 -19.28 -15.70
C ASP A 154 29.89 -17.88 -15.60
N GLU A 155 30.99 -17.69 -16.32
CA GLU A 155 31.62 -16.38 -16.44
C GLU A 155 30.64 -15.39 -17.11
N VAL A 156 30.50 -14.21 -16.50
CA VAL A 156 29.66 -13.12 -17.03
C VAL A 156 30.38 -12.48 -18.23
N ASN A 157 30.28 -13.14 -19.38
CA ASN A 157 30.74 -12.64 -20.67
C ASN A 157 29.56 -11.99 -21.42
N GLU A 158 29.83 -10.97 -22.26
CA GLU A 158 28.79 -10.24 -23.03
C GLU A 158 27.92 -11.19 -23.87
N GLU A 159 28.51 -12.25 -24.42
CA GLU A 159 27.80 -13.28 -25.19
C GLU A 159 26.76 -14.05 -24.34
N ASN A 160 27.05 -14.29 -23.05
CA ASN A 160 26.14 -14.97 -22.14
C ASN A 160 24.97 -14.07 -21.69
N LEU A 161 25.20 -12.76 -21.63
CA LEU A 161 24.17 -11.77 -21.29
C LEU A 161 23.14 -11.59 -22.41
N GLU A 162 23.58 -11.55 -23.68
CA GLU A 162 22.67 -11.41 -24.82
C GLU A 162 21.80 -12.67 -25.05
N GLY A 163 22.31 -13.84 -24.64
CA GLY A 163 21.61 -15.13 -24.75
C GLY A 163 20.69 -15.48 -23.59
N PHE A 164 20.65 -14.68 -22.51
CA PHE A 164 19.92 -15.05 -21.29
C PHE A 164 18.41 -15.21 -21.52
N ILE A 165 17.82 -14.39 -22.39
CA ILE A 165 16.40 -14.45 -22.74
C ILE A 165 16.24 -15.20 -24.06
N LYS A 166 15.48 -16.29 -24.05
CA LYS A 166 15.24 -17.06 -25.28
C LYS A 166 14.49 -16.20 -26.31
N PRO A 167 14.94 -16.13 -27.58
CA PRO A 167 14.58 -15.10 -28.54
C PRO A 167 13.09 -15.03 -28.91
N TYR A 168 12.36 -16.12 -28.77
CA TYR A 168 10.93 -16.17 -29.11
C TYR A 168 10.05 -16.05 -27.88
N PHE A 169 10.06 -17.08 -27.03
CA PHE A 169 9.12 -17.16 -25.91
C PHE A 169 9.43 -16.14 -24.81
N GLY A 170 10.71 -15.87 -24.54
CA GLY A 170 11.13 -14.93 -23.51
C GLY A 170 10.71 -13.50 -23.82
N TYR A 171 11.07 -13.00 -25.01
CA TYR A 171 10.70 -11.65 -25.43
C TYR A 171 9.20 -11.45 -25.59
N VAL A 172 8.46 -12.45 -26.11
CA VAL A 172 6.99 -12.38 -26.19
C VAL A 172 6.37 -12.28 -24.80
N ASN A 173 6.85 -13.07 -23.83
CA ASN A 173 6.33 -13.03 -22.47
C ASN A 173 6.63 -11.69 -21.77
N ILE A 174 7.85 -11.17 -21.93
CA ILE A 174 8.23 -9.84 -21.42
C ILE A 174 7.39 -8.74 -22.06
N ALA A 175 7.17 -8.79 -23.38
CA ALA A 175 6.34 -7.83 -24.10
C ALA A 175 4.88 -7.88 -23.62
N LEU A 176 4.31 -9.07 -23.41
CA LEU A 176 2.97 -9.25 -22.86
C LEU A 176 2.85 -8.67 -21.44
N PHE A 177 3.84 -8.93 -20.58
CA PHE A 177 3.90 -8.36 -19.23
C PHE A 177 3.96 -6.83 -19.25
N ALA A 178 4.84 -6.27 -20.09
CA ALA A 178 5.01 -4.83 -20.24
C ALA A 178 3.73 -4.19 -20.76
N LEU A 179 3.08 -4.76 -21.78
CA LEU A 179 1.82 -4.27 -22.33
C LEU A 179 0.69 -4.32 -21.29
N ALA A 180 0.57 -5.42 -20.53
CA ALA A 180 -0.42 -5.53 -19.46
C ALA A 180 -0.17 -4.51 -18.34
N THR A 181 1.10 -4.25 -18.00
CA THR A 181 1.51 -3.25 -17.01
C THR A 181 1.17 -1.83 -17.48
N VAL A 182 1.53 -1.48 -18.71
CA VAL A 182 1.22 -0.18 -19.32
C VAL A 182 -0.29 0.02 -19.40
N TYR A 183 -1.04 -0.99 -19.81
CA TYR A 183 -2.51 -0.92 -19.83
C TYR A 183 -3.08 -0.71 -18.43
N THR A 184 -2.59 -1.44 -17.42
CA THR A 184 -3.06 -1.29 -16.03
C THR A 184 -2.71 0.09 -15.46
N PHE A 185 -1.55 0.62 -15.81
CA PHE A 185 -1.16 1.99 -15.46
C PHE A 185 -2.06 3.02 -16.14
N TYR A 186 -2.31 2.88 -17.44
CA TYR A 186 -3.23 3.73 -18.20
C TYR A 186 -4.64 3.69 -17.61
N PHE A 187 -5.16 2.50 -17.32
CA PHE A 187 -6.44 2.29 -16.65
C PHE A 187 -6.51 3.01 -15.30
N THR A 188 -5.46 2.89 -14.48
CA THR A 188 -5.37 3.54 -13.17
C THR A 188 -5.38 5.07 -13.31
N ARG A 189 -4.72 5.60 -14.34
CA ARG A 189 -4.68 7.04 -14.64
C ARG A 189 -6.00 7.57 -15.18
N VAL A 190 -6.65 6.86 -16.11
CA VAL A 190 -7.95 7.27 -16.65
C VAL A 190 -9.00 7.25 -15.54
N THR A 191 -9.02 6.23 -14.69
CA THR A 191 -9.96 6.16 -13.57
C THR A 191 -9.69 7.23 -12.50
N SER A 192 -8.43 7.65 -12.30
CA SER A 192 -8.14 8.79 -11.42
C SER A 192 -8.60 10.11 -12.03
N LEU A 193 -8.36 10.35 -13.32
CA LEU A 193 -8.79 11.59 -13.98
C LEU A 193 -10.31 11.73 -13.97
N LYS A 194 -11.06 10.66 -14.21
CA LYS A 194 -12.52 10.68 -14.09
C LYS A 194 -13.01 11.01 -12.68
N ALA A 195 -12.30 10.54 -11.65
CA ALA A 195 -12.64 10.86 -10.26
C ALA A 195 -12.42 12.36 -9.95
N ASP A 196 -11.41 12.96 -10.56
CA ASP A 196 -11.07 14.39 -10.42
C ASP A 196 -12.03 15.26 -11.27
N ASP A 197 -12.49 14.82 -12.44
CA ASP A 197 -13.50 15.53 -13.25
C ASP A 197 -14.87 15.58 -12.54
N GLU A 198 -15.26 14.49 -11.87
CA GLU A 198 -16.45 14.46 -11.00
C GLU A 198 -16.32 15.42 -9.80
N GLU A 199 -15.10 15.77 -9.37
CA GLU A 199 -14.87 16.76 -8.31
C GLU A 199 -15.19 18.15 -8.79
N ILE A 200 -14.66 18.54 -9.94
CA ILE A 200 -14.88 19.86 -10.51
C ILE A 200 -16.38 20.06 -10.76
N ASN A 201 -17.04 19.08 -11.39
CA ASN A 201 -18.48 19.19 -11.69
C ASN A 201 -19.35 19.17 -10.42
N GLY A 202 -19.05 18.32 -9.44
CA GLY A 202 -19.78 18.26 -8.17
C GLY A 202 -19.60 19.50 -7.31
N SER A 203 -18.40 20.08 -7.28
CA SER A 203 -18.11 21.34 -6.56
C SER A 203 -18.80 22.53 -7.22
N ILE A 204 -18.86 22.60 -8.56
CA ILE A 204 -19.61 23.64 -9.27
C ILE A 204 -21.11 23.56 -8.94
N LEU A 205 -21.69 22.35 -8.93
CA LEU A 205 -23.10 22.14 -8.56
C LEU A 205 -23.40 22.48 -7.09
N ASN A 206 -22.48 22.17 -6.17
CA ASN A 206 -22.67 22.48 -4.75
C ASN A 206 -22.38 23.95 -4.40
N LEU A 207 -21.51 24.63 -5.13
CA LEU A 207 -21.32 26.08 -5.02
C LEU A 207 -22.61 26.81 -5.43
N ASP A 208 -23.30 26.35 -6.47
CA ASP A 208 -24.54 27.00 -6.93
C ASP A 208 -25.72 26.81 -5.95
N VAL A 209 -25.80 25.70 -5.22
CA VAL A 209 -26.87 25.46 -4.23
C VAL A 209 -26.51 26.00 -2.85
N GLY A 210 -25.25 25.83 -2.45
CA GLY A 210 -24.74 26.24 -1.14
C GLY A 210 -24.50 27.74 -1.02
N ASP A 211 -24.05 28.44 -2.08
CA ASP A 211 -23.87 29.90 -2.01
C ASP A 211 -25.21 30.64 -2.07
N ILE A 212 -26.24 30.08 -2.71
CA ILE A 212 -27.61 30.66 -2.64
C ILE A 212 -28.18 30.51 -1.22
N GLU A 213 -28.01 29.35 -0.58
CA GLU A 213 -28.47 29.16 0.82
C GLU A 213 -27.61 29.91 1.84
N ALA A 214 -26.29 29.92 1.68
CA ALA A 214 -25.35 30.63 2.57
C ALA A 214 -25.43 32.15 2.41
N GLN A 215 -25.66 32.69 1.21
CA GLN A 215 -26.00 34.11 1.03
C GLN A 215 -27.37 34.42 1.63
N SER A 216 -28.37 33.54 1.52
CA SER A 216 -29.66 33.76 2.17
C SER A 216 -29.55 33.77 3.71
N LEU A 217 -28.75 32.85 4.28
CA LEU A 217 -28.56 32.73 5.73
C LEU A 217 -27.68 33.84 6.29
N THR A 218 -26.62 34.26 5.60
CA THR A 218 -25.80 35.42 6.03
C THR A 218 -26.56 36.73 5.90
N THR A 219 -27.43 36.90 4.89
CA THR A 219 -28.32 38.07 4.81
C THR A 219 -29.35 38.08 5.95
N THR A 220 -29.85 36.91 6.35
CA THR A 220 -30.83 36.78 7.44
C THR A 220 -30.18 36.96 8.82
N LEU A 221 -28.96 36.43 9.03
CA LEU A 221 -28.20 36.59 10.28
C LEU A 221 -27.62 38.00 10.43
N SER A 222 -27.21 38.66 9.34
CA SER A 222 -26.81 40.08 9.36
C SER A 222 -27.98 40.99 9.75
N LYS A 223 -29.20 40.73 9.24
CA LYS A 223 -30.42 41.42 9.70
C LYS A 223 -30.74 41.16 11.17
N LYS A 224 -30.47 39.95 11.69
CA LYS A 224 -30.74 39.59 13.09
C LYS A 224 -29.69 40.14 14.06
N SER A 225 -28.43 40.21 13.64
CA SER A 225 -27.32 40.80 14.41
C SER A 225 -27.50 42.30 14.61
N ASN A 226 -27.94 43.02 13.58
CA ASN A 226 -28.26 44.46 13.72
C ASN A 226 -29.51 44.74 14.57
N TYR A 227 -30.35 43.73 14.84
CA TYR A 227 -31.51 43.91 15.72
C TYR A 227 -31.15 43.66 17.20
N ASN A 228 -30.11 42.87 17.49
CA ASN A 228 -29.70 42.53 18.85
C ASN A 228 -28.62 43.46 19.44
N SER A 229 -27.87 44.21 18.62
CA SER A 229 -26.89 45.16 19.14
C SER A 229 -27.50 46.41 19.80
N ASP A 230 -28.81 46.65 19.62
CA ASP A 230 -29.52 47.76 20.28
C ASP A 230 -30.16 47.39 21.63
N GLN A 231 -30.11 46.13 22.08
CA GLN A 231 -30.73 45.71 23.35
C GLN A 231 -29.77 45.32 24.48
N THR A 232 -28.47 45.18 24.24
CA THR A 232 -27.48 45.05 25.32
C THR A 232 -26.96 46.42 25.74
N LYS A 233 -27.81 47.21 26.41
CA LYS A 233 -27.33 48.25 27.32
C LYS A 233 -26.67 47.53 28.50
N GLU A 234 -25.37 47.69 28.62
CA GLU A 234 -24.56 47.17 29.72
C GLU A 234 -25.13 47.60 31.06
N MET A 235 -25.57 46.63 31.86
CA MET A 235 -25.95 46.82 33.25
C MET A 235 -24.65 47.00 34.05
N SER A 236 -24.52 48.15 34.70
CA SER A 236 -23.32 48.56 35.44
C SER A 236 -23.01 47.56 36.56
N PRO A 237 -21.73 47.21 36.80
CA PRO A 237 -21.30 46.33 37.90
C PRO A 237 -21.76 46.74 39.30
N GLU A 238 -22.20 47.98 39.50
CA GLU A 238 -22.75 48.45 40.78
C GLU A 238 -24.17 47.96 41.05
N GLU A 239 -24.99 47.72 40.03
CA GLU A 239 -26.39 47.30 40.22
C GLU A 239 -26.50 45.82 40.63
N ALA A 240 -25.53 44.99 40.25
CA ALA A 240 -25.48 43.58 40.62
C ALA A 240 -25.18 43.34 42.11
N LYS A 241 -24.64 44.33 42.84
CA LYS A 241 -24.30 44.18 44.26
C LYS A 241 -25.46 44.46 45.23
N ASN A 242 -26.57 45.04 44.76
CA ASN A 242 -27.73 45.36 45.61
C ASN A 242 -28.85 44.30 45.58
N GLN A 243 -28.63 43.15 44.93
CA GLN A 243 -29.61 42.06 44.84
C GLN A 243 -29.20 40.78 45.60
N LEU A 244 -28.16 40.85 46.43
CA LEU A 244 -27.74 39.81 47.38
C LEU A 244 -27.82 40.36 48.81
#